data_AF-A0A160T3A4-F1
#
_entry.id   AF-A0A160T3A4-F1
#
_cell.length_a   1.000
_cell.length_b   1.000
_cell.length_c   1.000
_cell.angle_alpha   90.00
_cell.angle_beta   90.00
_cell.angle_gamma   90.00
#
_symmetry.space_group_name_H-M   'P 1'
#
loop_
_entity.id
_entity.type
_entity.pdbx_description
1 polymer ?
#
loop_
_entity_poly.entity_id
_entity_poly.type
_entity_poly.pdbx_seq_one_letter_code
_entity_poly.pdbx_strand_id
1 'polypeptide(L)'
;MTKRKSGGFLESLGDFLEDGLKGLIGQEADEPAGGKPEPVTRRVSLIIHNPRVPGEGNQRLNKVLQWNDPQQLVKGYIQDLHECSGGYVTYDIVEDVTVDRFPRKADGFVYQADAFVDAWRTRKGFHNPDAVDYDALLDEFDMIKKVDEGTIDEFWLFAFPYAGYYESIMGGPGAFWCNAPPLTQTAHANRRFVIMGFNYQRGVGEMLENFGHRAESIMKHVYRNKRGDDNLWERFFRHEHKNPGQAEVGWMHYAPNSERDYDWGNKRRVSSRWRTWRNFPNLDGEAEQVDCADWGNGDIRLHHKWWFELLPKIGGAADGIAYNWWKYIVDPNTVR
;
A
#
# COMPACT_ATOMS: atom_id res chain seq x y z
N MET A 1 63.44 24.45 0.63
CA MET A 1 62.76 23.39 -0.13
C MET A 1 62.43 22.24 0.81
N THR A 2 61.23 21.68 0.66
CA THR A 2 60.70 20.43 1.26
C THR A 2 60.61 20.34 2.79
N LYS A 3 59.39 20.55 3.33
CA LYS A 3 58.87 19.76 4.44
C LYS A 3 57.65 18.98 3.93
N ARG A 4 57.81 17.65 3.80
CA ARG A 4 56.74 16.69 3.51
C ARG A 4 55.87 16.56 4.77
N LYS A 5 54.56 16.76 4.62
CA LYS A 5 53.55 16.38 5.61
C LYS A 5 53.44 14.85 5.59
N SER A 6 53.73 14.20 6.72
CA SER A 6 53.37 12.81 7.00
C SER A 6 52.15 12.83 7.92
N GLY A 7 51.00 12.45 7.38
CA GLY A 7 49.74 12.38 8.12
C GLY A 7 48.63 12.12 7.11
N GLY A 8 48.40 10.85 6.79
CA GLY A 8 47.43 10.46 5.78
C GLY A 8 47.31 8.96 5.54
N PHE A 9 47.67 8.13 6.53
CA PHE A 9 47.48 6.69 6.46
C PHE A 9 46.58 6.16 7.58
N LEU A 10 46.52 6.84 8.73
CA LEU A 10 45.63 6.48 9.85
C LEU A 10 44.23 7.09 9.72
N GLU A 11 44.08 8.29 9.15
CA GLU A 11 42.75 8.88 8.88
C GLU A 11 42.01 8.14 7.74
N SER A 12 42.73 7.75 6.69
CA SER A 12 42.16 6.99 5.57
C SER A 12 41.67 5.58 5.94
N LEU A 13 42.20 4.99 7.01
CA LEU A 13 41.76 3.68 7.52
C LEU A 13 40.51 3.81 8.40
N GLY A 14 40.36 4.93 9.11
CA GLY A 14 39.16 5.26 9.89
C GLY A 14 37.95 5.53 8.98
N ASP A 15 38.13 6.31 7.92
CA ASP A 15 37.07 6.60 6.95
C ASP A 15 36.64 5.34 6.16
N PHE A 16 37.58 4.44 5.83
CA PHE A 16 37.26 3.20 5.13
C PHE A 16 36.55 2.17 6.02
N LEU A 17 36.83 2.19 7.33
CA LEU A 17 36.12 1.38 8.33
C LEU A 17 34.74 1.98 8.65
N GLU A 18 34.57 3.30 8.67
CA GLU A 18 33.26 3.95 8.83
C GLU A 18 32.37 3.82 7.60
N ASP A 19 32.91 3.94 6.39
CA ASP A 19 32.14 3.70 5.15
C ASP A 19 31.87 2.21 4.93
N GLY A 20 32.79 1.33 5.34
CA GLY A 20 32.57 -0.11 5.41
C GLY A 20 31.50 -0.50 6.45
N LEU A 21 31.44 0.18 7.59
CA LEU A 21 30.38 -0.01 8.59
C LEU A 21 29.05 0.57 8.11
N LYS A 22 29.02 1.73 7.44
CA LYS A 22 27.79 2.29 6.85
C LYS A 22 27.22 1.40 5.74
N GLY A 23 28.07 0.67 5.01
CA GLY A 23 27.67 -0.40 4.08
C GLY A 23 27.23 -1.71 4.74
N LEU A 24 27.48 -1.88 6.06
CA LEU A 24 27.11 -3.04 6.88
C LEU A 24 25.97 -2.74 7.87
N ILE A 25 25.41 -1.52 7.88
CA ILE A 25 24.24 -1.19 8.68
C ILE A 25 22.99 -1.77 7.99
N GLY A 26 22.60 -2.94 8.49
CA GLY A 26 21.25 -3.48 8.40
C GLY A 26 21.05 -4.44 7.24
N GLN A 27 21.41 -5.71 7.40
CA GLN A 27 20.55 -6.78 6.91
C GLN A 27 19.72 -7.28 8.11
N GLU A 28 18.52 -7.84 7.90
CA GLU A 28 17.85 -8.49 9.04
C GLU A 28 18.77 -9.64 9.42
N ALA A 29 19.22 -9.65 10.67
CA ALA A 29 20.01 -10.77 11.13
C ALA A 29 19.13 -12.01 11.06
N ASP A 30 19.71 -13.14 10.65
CA ASP A 30 18.97 -14.39 10.66
C ASP A 30 18.52 -14.70 12.09
N GLU A 31 17.22 -14.93 12.25
CA GLU A 31 16.59 -15.16 13.54
C GLU A 31 15.62 -16.35 13.41
N PRO A 32 15.60 -17.26 14.39
CA PRO A 32 14.75 -18.44 14.32
C PRO A 32 13.27 -18.03 14.20
N ALA A 33 12.56 -18.74 13.34
CA ALA A 33 11.13 -18.53 13.14
C ALA A 33 10.35 -18.80 14.42
N GLY A 34 9.44 -17.89 14.76
CA GLY A 34 8.51 -18.10 15.86
C GLY A 34 8.19 -16.83 16.63
N GLY A 35 7.17 -16.94 17.48
CA GLY A 35 6.68 -15.82 18.27
C GLY A 35 5.75 -14.89 17.48
N LYS A 36 5.00 -14.09 18.24
CA LYS A 36 4.13 -13.05 17.71
C LYS A 36 4.94 -11.76 17.60
N PRO A 37 5.02 -11.12 16.42
CA PRO A 37 5.65 -9.81 16.30
C PRO A 37 4.97 -8.77 17.20
N GLU A 38 5.74 -7.83 17.73
CA GLU A 38 5.20 -6.71 18.51
C GLU A 38 4.27 -5.86 17.64
N PRO A 39 3.02 -5.61 18.07
CA PRO A 39 2.09 -4.79 17.31
C PRO A 39 2.57 -3.35 17.12
N VAL A 40 2.14 -2.74 16.03
CA VAL A 40 2.43 -1.34 15.69
C VAL A 40 1.15 -0.55 15.46
N THR A 41 1.19 0.73 15.84
CA THR A 41 0.14 1.69 15.52
C THR A 41 0.64 2.65 14.45
N ARG A 42 -0.19 2.93 13.45
CA ARG A 42 0.09 3.91 12.39
C ARG A 42 -0.89 5.07 12.49
N ARG A 43 -0.36 6.27 12.67
CA ARG A 43 -1.15 7.49 12.81
C ARG A 43 -1.48 8.05 11.45
N VAL A 44 -2.76 8.25 11.20
CA VAL A 44 -3.29 8.62 9.90
C VAL A 44 -3.89 10.01 9.96
N SER A 45 -3.57 10.79 8.94
CA SER A 45 -4.32 11.99 8.57
C SER A 45 -5.36 11.61 7.53
N LEU A 46 -6.63 11.59 7.92
CA LEU A 46 -7.77 11.35 7.04
C LEU A 46 -8.26 12.68 6.44
N ILE A 47 -8.17 12.81 5.13
CA ILE A 47 -8.57 14.01 4.38
C ILE A 47 -9.66 13.63 3.40
N ILE A 48 -10.88 14.14 3.62
CA ILE A 48 -12.07 13.81 2.86
C ILE A 48 -12.49 15.03 2.01
N HIS A 49 -12.24 14.98 0.71
CA HIS A 49 -12.79 15.94 -0.25
C HIS A 49 -14.25 15.61 -0.54
N ASN A 50 -15.16 16.19 0.23
CA ASN A 50 -16.60 16.00 0.11
C ASN A 50 -17.30 17.36 -0.05
N PRO A 51 -17.21 17.97 -1.25
CA PRO A 51 -17.64 19.34 -1.47
C PRO A 51 -19.14 19.53 -1.25
N ARG A 52 -19.55 20.77 -0.99
CA ARG A 52 -20.97 21.12 -0.92
C ARG A 52 -21.51 21.50 -2.29
N VAL A 53 -22.75 21.13 -2.56
CA VAL A 53 -23.41 21.33 -3.87
C VAL A 53 -24.50 22.40 -3.73
N PRO A 54 -24.26 23.66 -4.16
CA PRO A 54 -25.21 24.75 -3.97
C PRO A 54 -26.58 24.49 -4.58
N GLY A 55 -26.65 23.96 -5.81
CA GLY A 55 -27.88 23.63 -6.52
C GLY A 55 -28.72 22.52 -5.89
N GLU A 56 -28.16 21.79 -4.91
CA GLU A 56 -28.80 20.67 -4.22
C GLU A 56 -28.99 20.99 -2.74
N GLY A 57 -29.33 22.25 -2.44
CA GLY A 57 -29.57 22.73 -1.08
C GLY A 57 -28.30 22.77 -0.22
N ASN A 58 -27.14 22.95 -0.84
CA ASN A 58 -25.82 23.00 -0.19
C ASN A 58 -25.46 21.72 0.61
N GLN A 59 -26.06 20.59 0.24
CA GLN A 59 -25.75 19.28 0.81
C GLN A 59 -24.37 18.80 0.35
N ARG A 60 -23.79 17.87 1.12
CA ARG A 60 -22.52 17.21 0.80
C ARG A 60 -22.67 16.33 -0.44
N LEU A 61 -21.65 16.33 -1.30
CA LEU A 61 -21.64 15.60 -2.56
C LEU A 61 -21.98 14.12 -2.39
N ASN A 62 -21.44 13.45 -1.37
CA ASN A 62 -21.76 12.04 -1.12
C ASN A 62 -23.25 11.81 -0.78
N LYS A 63 -23.92 12.76 -0.12
CA LYS A 63 -25.37 12.68 0.15
C LYS A 63 -26.19 12.95 -1.10
N VAL A 64 -25.82 13.98 -1.88
CA VAL A 64 -26.47 14.32 -3.16
C VAL A 64 -26.46 13.15 -4.13
N LEU A 65 -25.33 12.46 -4.25
CA LEU A 65 -25.15 11.35 -5.19
C LEU A 65 -25.33 9.96 -4.57
N GLN A 66 -25.82 9.90 -3.33
CA GLN A 66 -26.14 8.66 -2.60
C GLN A 66 -24.97 7.67 -2.54
N TRP A 67 -23.78 8.20 -2.31
CA TRP A 67 -22.57 7.42 -2.11
C TRP A 67 -22.34 7.10 -0.63
N ASN A 68 -21.36 6.24 -0.38
CA ASN A 68 -21.07 5.75 0.95
C ASN A 68 -20.63 6.86 1.89
N ASP A 69 -20.76 6.59 3.19
CA ASP A 69 -20.18 7.40 4.24
C ASP A 69 -18.70 7.01 4.41
N PRO A 70 -17.74 7.93 4.14
CA PRO A 70 -16.32 7.65 4.31
C PRO A 70 -15.96 7.12 5.70
N GLN A 71 -16.67 7.55 6.75
CA GLN A 71 -16.41 7.11 8.12
C GLN A 71 -16.68 5.62 8.31
N GLN A 72 -17.75 5.11 7.69
CA GLN A 72 -18.07 3.68 7.75
C GLN A 72 -17.09 2.84 6.93
N LEU A 73 -16.65 3.37 5.79
CA LEU A 73 -15.62 2.73 4.96
C LEU A 73 -14.29 2.62 5.70
N VAL A 74 -13.83 3.73 6.28
CA VAL A 74 -12.60 3.79 7.11
C VAL A 74 -12.67 2.79 8.25
N LYS A 75 -13.77 2.73 9.00
CA LYS A 75 -13.93 1.76 10.09
C LYS A 75 -13.79 0.31 9.61
N GLY A 76 -14.48 -0.04 8.51
CA GLY A 76 -14.42 -1.39 7.95
C GLY A 76 -13.01 -1.76 7.45
N TYR A 77 -12.32 -0.81 6.83
CA TYR A 77 -10.96 -0.98 6.33
C TYR A 77 -9.94 -1.18 7.46
N ILE A 78 -9.98 -0.34 8.50
CA ILE A 78 -9.12 -0.50 9.69
C ILE A 78 -9.34 -1.85 10.35
N GLN A 79 -10.61 -2.24 10.52
CA GLN A 79 -10.96 -3.52 11.13
C GLN A 79 -10.41 -4.70 10.32
N ASP A 80 -10.61 -4.71 9.00
CA ASP A 80 -10.13 -5.81 8.16
C ASP A 80 -8.61 -5.92 8.18
N LEU A 81 -7.86 -4.81 8.07
CA LEU A 81 -6.40 -4.85 8.12
C LEU A 81 -5.88 -5.31 9.50
N HIS A 82 -6.54 -4.90 10.58
CA HIS A 82 -6.21 -5.38 11.92
C HIS A 82 -6.45 -6.90 12.04
N GLU A 83 -7.59 -7.40 11.54
CA GLU A 83 -7.91 -8.84 11.53
C GLU A 83 -6.91 -9.63 10.69
N CYS A 84 -6.70 -9.27 9.42
CA CYS A 84 -5.85 -10.02 8.48
C CYS A 84 -4.37 -10.02 8.88
N SER A 85 -3.91 -8.99 9.57
CA SER A 85 -2.55 -8.90 10.12
C SER A 85 -2.36 -9.68 11.43
N GLY A 86 -3.40 -10.34 11.96
CA GLY A 86 -3.33 -11.06 13.24
C GLY A 86 -3.19 -10.10 14.45
N GLY A 87 -3.67 -8.87 14.30
CA GLY A 87 -3.51 -7.79 15.27
C GLY A 87 -2.11 -7.19 15.30
N TYR A 88 -1.31 -7.33 14.23
CA TYR A 88 -0.01 -6.68 14.14
C TYR A 88 -0.12 -5.19 13.85
N VAL A 89 -1.00 -4.77 12.92
CA VAL A 89 -1.19 -3.33 12.63
C VAL A 89 -2.54 -2.83 13.13
N THR A 90 -2.50 -1.68 13.78
CA THR A 90 -3.68 -0.85 14.05
C THR A 90 -3.46 0.52 13.42
N TYR A 91 -4.45 1.04 12.70
CA TYR A 91 -4.45 2.42 12.24
C TYR A 91 -5.26 3.29 13.19
N ASP A 92 -4.69 4.42 13.56
CA ASP A 92 -5.33 5.42 14.41
C ASP A 92 -5.52 6.72 13.62
N ILE A 93 -6.76 7.19 13.52
CA ILE A 93 -7.08 8.44 12.84
C ILE A 93 -6.84 9.57 13.85
N VAL A 94 -5.66 10.20 13.76
CA VAL A 94 -5.27 11.29 14.68
C VAL A 94 -5.61 12.67 14.14
N GLU A 95 -5.94 12.75 12.85
CA GLU A 95 -6.45 13.94 12.19
C GLU A 95 -7.57 13.53 11.22
N ASP A 96 -8.70 14.24 11.27
CA ASP A 96 -9.86 14.05 10.38
C ASP A 96 -10.31 15.41 9.83
N VAL A 97 -10.07 15.62 8.54
CA VAL A 97 -10.36 16.86 7.83
C VAL A 97 -11.37 16.58 6.73
N THR A 98 -12.56 17.16 6.84
CA THR A 98 -13.51 17.20 5.73
C THR A 98 -13.43 18.54 5.00
N VAL A 99 -13.16 18.49 3.70
CA VAL A 99 -12.91 19.63 2.83
C VAL A 99 -14.15 19.93 1.99
N ASP A 100 -14.56 21.20 1.94
CA ASP A 100 -15.77 21.68 1.25
C ASP A 100 -15.55 21.98 -0.23
N ARG A 101 -14.33 21.78 -0.74
CA ARG A 101 -13.90 22.07 -2.11
C ARG A 101 -13.43 20.82 -2.86
N PHE A 102 -13.41 20.93 -4.20
CA PHE A 102 -12.77 19.96 -5.08
C PHE A 102 -11.25 20.17 -5.06
N PRO A 103 -10.43 19.10 -5.11
CA PRO A 103 -8.99 19.24 -5.23
C PRO A 103 -8.60 19.81 -6.61
N ARG A 104 -7.47 20.52 -6.66
CA ARG A 104 -6.90 21.05 -7.91
C ARG A 104 -6.32 19.93 -8.76
N LYS A 105 -6.63 19.92 -10.06
CA LYS A 105 -6.00 19.05 -11.06
C LYS A 105 -4.61 19.55 -11.43
N ALA A 106 -3.76 18.65 -11.93
CA ALA A 106 -2.39 18.98 -12.31
C ALA A 106 -2.29 20.08 -13.40
N ASP A 107 -3.33 20.25 -14.21
CA ASP A 107 -3.43 21.33 -15.21
C ASP A 107 -4.12 22.60 -14.68
N GLY A 108 -4.36 22.69 -13.37
CA GLY A 108 -5.00 23.81 -12.70
C GLY A 108 -6.52 23.78 -12.70
N PHE A 109 -7.17 22.82 -13.36
CA PHE A 109 -8.63 22.70 -13.34
C PHE A 109 -9.17 22.40 -11.93
N VAL A 110 -10.30 23.00 -11.58
CA VAL A 110 -11.06 22.69 -10.36
C VAL A 110 -12.53 22.56 -10.74
N TYR A 111 -13.13 21.42 -10.42
CA TYR A 111 -14.56 21.22 -10.65
C TYR A 111 -15.39 22.22 -9.84
N GLN A 112 -16.46 22.72 -10.46
CA GLN A 112 -17.56 23.35 -9.74
C GLN A 112 -18.59 22.28 -9.36
N ALA A 113 -19.17 22.40 -8.16
CA ALA A 113 -19.98 21.33 -7.57
C ALA A 113 -21.19 20.94 -8.41
N ASP A 114 -21.99 21.92 -8.84
CA ASP A 114 -23.17 21.67 -9.67
C ASP A 114 -22.80 21.10 -11.03
N ALA A 115 -21.73 21.62 -11.65
CA ALA A 115 -21.23 21.11 -12.93
C ALA A 115 -20.74 19.65 -12.83
N PHE A 116 -20.10 19.27 -11.73
CA PHE A 116 -19.71 17.88 -11.49
C PHE A 116 -20.92 16.97 -11.31
N VAL A 117 -21.94 17.42 -10.56
CA VAL A 117 -23.19 16.67 -10.38
C VAL A 117 -23.91 16.46 -11.72
N ASP A 118 -23.97 17.48 -12.56
CA ASP A 118 -24.52 17.38 -13.90
C ASP A 118 -23.72 16.43 -14.79
N ALA A 119 -22.39 16.52 -14.77
CA ALA A 119 -21.52 15.61 -15.50
C ALA A 119 -21.72 14.15 -15.06
N TRP A 120 -21.88 13.93 -13.75
CA TRP A 120 -22.16 12.62 -13.19
C TRP A 120 -23.50 12.05 -13.63
N ARG A 121 -24.56 12.85 -13.59
CA ARG A 121 -25.93 12.42 -13.97
C ARG A 121 -26.04 12.17 -15.47
N THR A 122 -25.39 13.00 -16.28
CA THR A 122 -25.41 12.89 -17.75
C THR A 122 -24.35 11.94 -18.31
N ARG A 123 -23.39 11.52 -17.48
CA ARG A 123 -22.23 10.69 -17.85
C ARG A 123 -21.37 11.33 -18.94
N LYS A 124 -21.28 12.66 -18.96
CA LYS A 124 -20.57 13.44 -19.99
C LYS A 124 -19.92 14.67 -19.39
N GLY A 125 -18.87 15.17 -20.03
CA GLY A 125 -18.24 16.44 -19.65
C GLY A 125 -17.30 16.35 -18.44
N PHE A 126 -16.85 15.15 -18.06
CA PHE A 126 -15.74 15.03 -17.12
C PHE A 126 -14.47 15.61 -17.73
N HIS A 127 -13.70 16.30 -16.89
CA HIS A 127 -12.43 16.89 -17.26
C HIS A 127 -11.39 15.82 -17.60
N ASN A 128 -10.54 16.12 -18.59
CA ASN A 128 -9.40 15.31 -18.98
C ASN A 128 -8.28 16.24 -19.45
N PRO A 129 -7.05 16.16 -18.90
CA PRO A 129 -6.50 15.11 -18.04
C PRO A 129 -7.08 15.07 -16.61
N ASP A 130 -7.15 13.88 -16.01
CA ASP A 130 -7.78 13.69 -14.69
C ASP A 130 -6.83 13.74 -13.49
N ALA A 131 -5.51 13.78 -13.71
CA ALA A 131 -4.52 13.72 -12.61
C ALA A 131 -4.70 14.87 -11.60
N VAL A 132 -4.63 14.55 -10.30
CA VAL A 132 -4.61 15.58 -9.25
C VAL A 132 -3.23 16.25 -9.18
N ASP A 133 -3.21 17.47 -8.68
CA ASP A 133 -2.00 18.18 -8.31
C ASP A 133 -1.55 17.75 -6.90
N TYR A 134 -0.59 16.82 -6.83
CA TYR A 134 -0.05 16.36 -5.54
C TYR A 134 0.76 17.44 -4.82
N ASP A 135 1.42 18.36 -5.53
CA ASP A 135 2.18 19.44 -4.89
C ASP A 135 1.22 20.38 -4.14
N ALA A 136 0.07 20.70 -4.76
CA ALA A 136 -0.98 21.45 -4.09
C ALA A 136 -1.50 20.77 -2.82
N LEU A 137 -1.66 19.44 -2.84
CA LEU A 137 -2.12 18.67 -1.67
C LEU A 137 -1.06 18.64 -0.57
N LEU A 138 0.21 18.43 -0.93
CA LEU A 138 1.33 18.41 0.01
C LEU A 138 1.40 19.74 0.79
N ASP A 139 1.28 20.86 0.07
CA ASP A 139 1.27 22.21 0.63
C ASP A 139 0.00 22.49 1.45
N GLU A 140 -1.18 22.17 0.91
CA GLU A 140 -2.48 22.49 1.54
C GLU A 140 -2.64 21.83 2.91
N PHE A 141 -2.12 20.61 3.07
CA PHE A 141 -2.29 19.82 4.29
C PHE A 141 -1.03 19.72 5.15
N ASP A 142 0.00 20.52 4.86
CA ASP A 142 1.29 20.53 5.58
C ASP A 142 1.91 19.12 5.71
N MET A 143 1.78 18.29 4.66
CA MET A 143 2.05 16.86 4.78
C MET A 143 3.50 16.57 5.17
N ILE A 144 4.46 17.25 4.54
CA ILE A 144 5.90 17.06 4.83
C ILE A 144 6.22 17.47 6.26
N LYS A 145 5.73 18.64 6.69
CA LYS A 145 5.91 19.11 8.05
C LYS A 145 5.40 18.09 9.09
N LYS A 146 4.22 17.53 8.87
CA LYS A 146 3.63 16.51 9.77
C LYS A 146 4.42 15.20 9.80
N VAL A 147 4.99 14.79 8.66
CA VAL A 147 5.90 13.64 8.58
C VAL A 147 7.19 13.93 9.35
N ASP A 148 7.75 15.13 9.20
CA ASP A 148 9.01 15.55 9.78
C ASP A 148 8.93 15.72 11.31
N GLU A 149 7.82 16.26 11.80
CA GLU A 149 7.48 16.34 13.23
C GLU A 149 7.11 14.97 13.81
N GLY A 150 6.95 13.96 12.95
CA GLY A 150 6.57 12.62 13.33
C GLY A 150 5.21 12.60 14.02
N THR A 151 4.24 13.41 13.56
CA THR A 151 2.86 13.43 14.08
C THR A 151 1.93 12.55 13.24
N ILE A 152 2.22 12.41 11.93
CA ILE A 152 1.49 11.56 10.98
C ILE A 152 2.44 10.57 10.33
N ASP A 153 2.01 9.31 10.19
CA ASP A 153 2.73 8.24 9.52
C ASP A 153 2.26 7.97 8.09
N GLU A 154 0.99 8.25 7.81
CA GLU A 154 0.34 7.98 6.53
C GLU A 154 -0.83 8.94 6.28
N PHE A 155 -1.11 9.25 5.01
CA PHE A 155 -2.23 10.12 4.62
C PHE A 155 -3.27 9.32 3.84
N TRP A 156 -4.54 9.45 4.21
CA TRP A 156 -5.65 8.85 3.48
C TRP A 156 -6.49 9.94 2.83
N LEU A 157 -6.46 10.00 1.50
CA LEU A 157 -7.25 10.92 0.72
C LEU A 157 -8.53 10.22 0.26
N PHE A 158 -9.67 10.71 0.69
CA PHE A 158 -10.98 10.26 0.23
C PHE A 158 -11.60 11.28 -0.72
N ALA A 159 -12.07 10.83 -1.88
CA ALA A 159 -12.78 11.69 -2.81
C ALA A 159 -13.84 10.93 -3.62
N PHE A 160 -14.43 11.66 -4.56
CA PHE A 160 -15.39 11.20 -5.56
C PHE A 160 -14.67 10.57 -6.77
N PRO A 161 -15.36 9.83 -7.66
CA PRO A 161 -14.81 9.38 -8.94
C PRO A 161 -14.30 10.56 -9.78
N TYR A 162 -13.22 10.39 -10.53
CA TYR A 162 -12.56 11.48 -11.27
C TYR A 162 -11.94 12.57 -10.38
N ALA A 163 -11.50 12.21 -9.16
CA ALA A 163 -10.68 13.10 -8.33
C ALA A 163 -9.21 13.11 -8.74
N GLY A 164 -8.73 12.09 -9.46
CA GLY A 164 -7.35 12.03 -9.95
C GLY A 164 -6.33 11.46 -8.97
N TYR A 165 -6.79 10.80 -7.90
CA TYR A 165 -5.92 10.15 -6.93
C TYR A 165 -5.37 8.84 -7.49
N TYR A 166 -4.12 8.55 -7.13
CA TYR A 166 -3.57 7.22 -7.25
C TYR A 166 -4.03 6.40 -6.04
N GLU A 167 -4.19 5.09 -6.23
CA GLU A 167 -4.60 4.18 -5.15
C GLU A 167 -3.58 4.15 -4.02
N SER A 168 -2.29 4.19 -4.37
CA SER A 168 -1.20 4.52 -3.46
C SER A 168 -0.13 5.30 -4.20
N ILE A 169 0.65 6.10 -3.47
CA ILE A 169 1.86 6.78 -3.95
C ILE A 169 2.80 7.01 -2.77
N MET A 170 4.11 6.98 -3.03
CA MET A 170 5.15 7.13 -1.99
C MET A 170 5.91 8.44 -2.15
N GLY A 171 6.11 9.13 -1.02
CA GLY A 171 7.00 10.28 -0.89
C GLY A 171 8.13 10.02 0.11
N GLY A 172 9.04 10.99 0.22
CA GLY A 172 10.21 10.97 1.10
C GLY A 172 11.51 10.50 0.43
N PRO A 173 12.61 10.46 1.19
CA PRO A 173 13.94 10.11 0.70
C PRO A 173 13.96 8.68 0.16
N GLY A 174 14.49 8.49 -1.05
CA GLY A 174 14.57 7.18 -1.69
C GLY A 174 13.21 6.54 -1.99
N ALA A 175 12.14 7.33 -2.09
CA ALA A 175 10.83 6.83 -2.49
C ALA A 175 10.91 6.05 -3.80
N PHE A 176 10.16 4.95 -3.86
CA PHE A 176 10.11 4.05 -5.01
C PHE A 176 8.67 3.83 -5.47
N TRP A 177 8.48 3.11 -6.57
CA TRP A 177 7.16 2.80 -7.12
C TRP A 177 6.25 2.16 -6.06
N CYS A 178 5.12 2.79 -5.78
CA CYS A 178 4.09 2.28 -4.87
C CYS A 178 2.75 2.44 -5.56
N ASN A 179 2.45 1.57 -6.51
CA ASN A 179 1.35 1.68 -7.49
C ASN A 179 1.27 3.00 -8.29
N ALA A 180 2.28 3.85 -8.16
CA ALA A 180 2.42 5.12 -8.85
C ALA A 180 3.90 5.53 -8.89
N PRO A 181 4.30 6.43 -9.81
CA PRO A 181 5.61 7.06 -9.78
C PRO A 181 5.88 7.75 -8.43
N PRO A 182 7.10 7.66 -7.87
CA PRO A 182 7.41 8.27 -6.58
C PRO A 182 7.35 9.80 -6.63
N LEU A 183 6.94 10.44 -5.53
CA LEU A 183 6.95 11.90 -5.34
C LEU A 183 8.37 12.40 -5.05
N THR A 184 9.25 12.34 -6.06
CA THR A 184 10.68 12.64 -5.90
C THR A 184 10.99 14.05 -5.35
N GLN A 185 10.10 15.01 -5.57
CA GLN A 185 10.20 16.36 -5.02
C GLN A 185 10.14 16.40 -3.48
N THR A 186 9.62 15.34 -2.85
CA THR A 186 9.51 15.20 -1.39
C THR A 186 10.74 14.53 -0.75
N ALA A 187 11.84 14.34 -1.50
CA ALA A 187 13.05 13.69 -1.01
C ALA A 187 13.72 14.38 0.18
N HIS A 188 13.34 15.63 0.49
CA HIS A 188 13.83 16.42 1.61
C HIS A 188 13.12 16.12 2.93
N ALA A 189 12.04 15.33 2.94
CA ALA A 189 11.40 14.88 4.17
C ALA A 189 12.33 14.00 5.01
N ASN A 190 12.07 13.90 6.32
CA ASN A 190 12.87 13.11 7.25
C ASN A 190 12.77 11.59 7.02
N ARG A 191 11.69 11.13 6.36
CA ARG A 191 11.42 9.70 6.12
C ARG A 191 10.42 9.48 5.00
N ARG A 192 10.31 8.23 4.54
CA ARG A 192 9.28 7.82 3.58
C ARG A 192 7.91 7.78 4.24
N PHE A 193 6.91 8.13 3.43
CA PHE A 193 5.49 8.08 3.79
C PHE A 193 4.67 7.65 2.57
N VAL A 194 3.48 7.12 2.82
CA VAL A 194 2.54 6.71 1.77
C VAL A 194 1.32 7.63 1.83
N ILE A 195 0.79 7.96 0.66
CA ILE A 195 -0.53 8.57 0.50
C ILE A 195 -1.41 7.52 -0.17
N MET A 196 -2.51 7.14 0.49
CA MET A 196 -3.54 6.26 -0.07
C MET A 196 -4.66 7.11 -0.65
N GLY A 197 -5.11 6.78 -1.87
CA GLY A 197 -6.28 7.41 -2.49
C GLY A 197 -7.47 6.47 -2.48
N PHE A 198 -8.61 6.93 -1.95
CA PHE A 198 -9.84 6.17 -1.84
C PHE A 198 -11.02 6.91 -2.45
N ASN A 199 -12.01 6.13 -2.90
CA ASN A 199 -13.20 6.64 -3.56
C ASN A 199 -14.45 6.23 -2.76
N TYR A 200 -15.18 7.20 -2.19
CA TYR A 200 -16.38 6.90 -1.39
C TYR A 200 -17.60 6.49 -2.23
N GLN A 201 -17.51 6.46 -3.56
CA GLN A 201 -18.49 5.77 -4.41
C GLN A 201 -18.31 4.24 -4.38
N ARG A 202 -17.12 3.76 -3.99
CA ARG A 202 -16.75 2.33 -3.90
C ARG A 202 -16.85 1.83 -2.45
N GLY A 203 -16.59 0.54 -2.23
CA GLY A 203 -16.67 -0.12 -0.94
C GLY A 203 -15.31 -0.41 -0.31
N VAL A 204 -15.34 -1.10 0.83
CA VAL A 204 -14.13 -1.52 1.56
C VAL A 204 -13.30 -2.52 0.75
N GLY A 205 -13.93 -3.36 -0.09
CA GLY A 205 -13.21 -4.31 -0.93
C GLY A 205 -12.24 -3.63 -1.91
N GLU A 206 -12.63 -2.51 -2.51
CA GLU A 206 -11.73 -1.70 -3.34
C GLU A 206 -10.67 -0.96 -2.53
N MET A 207 -10.97 -0.52 -1.30
CA MET A 207 -9.92 0.05 -0.44
C MET A 207 -8.85 -1.00 -0.10
N LEU A 208 -9.26 -2.24 0.15
CA LEU A 208 -8.37 -3.38 0.35
C LEU A 208 -7.56 -3.69 -0.91
N GLU A 209 -8.15 -3.53 -2.10
CA GLU A 209 -7.42 -3.66 -3.38
C GLU A 209 -6.28 -2.65 -3.49
N ASN A 210 -6.55 -1.38 -3.17
CA ASN A 210 -5.54 -0.31 -3.16
C ASN A 210 -4.38 -0.64 -2.21
N PHE A 211 -4.69 -1.15 -1.02
CA PHE A 211 -3.67 -1.61 -0.07
C PHE A 211 -2.91 -2.83 -0.59
N GLY A 212 -3.59 -3.68 -1.35
CA GLY A 212 -3.03 -4.82 -2.06
C GLY A 212 -1.94 -4.40 -3.04
N HIS A 213 -2.22 -3.42 -3.89
CA HIS A 213 -1.23 -2.90 -4.83
C HIS A 213 -0.04 -2.21 -4.17
N ARG A 214 -0.26 -1.57 -3.02
CA ARG A 214 0.83 -1.11 -2.14
C ARG A 214 1.67 -2.29 -1.67
N ALA A 215 1.04 -3.33 -1.11
CA ALA A 215 1.73 -4.52 -0.62
C ALA A 215 2.56 -5.17 -1.73
N GLU A 216 2.00 -5.31 -2.93
CA GLU A 216 2.67 -5.86 -4.09
C GLU A 216 3.90 -5.06 -4.51
N SER A 217 3.73 -3.73 -4.57
CA SER A 217 4.82 -2.82 -4.94
C SER A 217 5.96 -2.89 -3.92
N ILE A 218 5.64 -2.86 -2.63
CA ILE A 218 6.61 -2.89 -1.54
C ILE A 218 7.31 -4.24 -1.47
N MET A 219 6.57 -5.36 -1.48
CA MET A 219 7.17 -6.68 -1.34
C MET A 219 8.00 -7.06 -2.58
N LYS A 220 7.58 -6.63 -3.77
CA LYS A 220 8.43 -6.72 -4.97
C LYS A 220 9.74 -5.96 -4.79
N HIS A 221 9.72 -4.80 -4.14
CA HIS A 221 10.94 -4.05 -3.84
C HIS A 221 11.80 -4.74 -2.77
N VAL A 222 11.21 -5.29 -1.71
CA VAL A 222 11.91 -6.04 -0.66
C VAL A 222 12.68 -7.23 -1.27
N TYR A 223 12.03 -7.99 -2.15
CA TYR A 223 12.61 -9.18 -2.77
C TYR A 223 13.39 -8.91 -4.08
N ARG A 224 13.63 -7.65 -4.46
CA ARG A 224 14.22 -7.28 -5.78
C ARG A 224 15.58 -7.91 -6.09
N ASN A 225 16.33 -8.29 -5.06
CA ASN A 225 17.66 -8.90 -5.17
C ASN A 225 17.64 -10.43 -4.97
N LYS A 226 16.47 -11.04 -4.78
CA LYS A 226 16.28 -12.49 -4.65
C LYS A 226 15.82 -13.08 -5.97
N ARG A 227 16.15 -14.35 -6.22
CA ARG A 227 15.80 -15.06 -7.46
C ARG A 227 15.49 -16.52 -7.16
N GLY A 228 14.73 -17.16 -8.03
CA GLY A 228 14.42 -18.58 -7.90
C GLY A 228 13.71 -18.87 -6.58
N ASP A 229 14.12 -19.93 -5.90
CA ASP A 229 13.49 -20.37 -4.65
C ASP A 229 13.74 -19.43 -3.47
N ASP A 230 14.78 -18.59 -3.52
CA ASP A 230 15.03 -17.55 -2.52
C ASP A 230 14.03 -16.39 -2.62
N ASN A 231 13.31 -16.26 -3.75
CA ASN A 231 12.31 -15.23 -3.95
C ASN A 231 10.92 -15.72 -3.54
N LEU A 232 10.67 -15.72 -2.23
CA LEU A 232 9.39 -16.14 -1.66
C LEU A 232 8.22 -15.26 -2.13
N TRP A 233 8.46 -13.99 -2.48
CA TRP A 233 7.42 -13.14 -3.06
C TRP A 233 6.97 -13.63 -4.45
N GLU A 234 7.92 -13.99 -5.32
CA GLU A 234 7.61 -14.60 -6.63
C GLU A 234 6.91 -15.95 -6.50
N ARG A 235 7.22 -16.72 -5.45
CA ARG A 235 6.46 -17.93 -5.13
C ARG A 235 5.04 -17.59 -4.69
N PHE A 236 4.87 -16.64 -3.77
CA PHE A 236 3.57 -16.28 -3.19
C PHE A 236 2.50 -16.00 -4.24
N PHE A 237 2.82 -15.19 -5.26
CA PHE A 237 1.82 -14.76 -6.25
C PHE A 237 1.59 -15.73 -7.43
N ARG A 238 2.22 -16.90 -7.45
CA ARG A 238 2.01 -17.88 -8.55
C ARG A 238 0.53 -18.25 -8.63
N HIS A 239 0.02 -18.29 -9.85
CA HIS A 239 -1.35 -18.70 -10.16
C HIS A 239 -1.37 -19.44 -11.50
N GLU A 240 -2.38 -20.27 -11.72
CA GLU A 240 -2.41 -21.26 -12.80
C GLU A 240 -2.23 -20.65 -14.19
N HIS A 241 -2.78 -19.45 -14.44
CA HIS A 241 -2.68 -18.79 -15.74
C HIS A 241 -1.24 -18.45 -16.15
N LYS A 242 -0.37 -18.09 -15.19
CA LYS A 242 1.05 -17.77 -15.45
C LYS A 242 2.00 -18.90 -15.07
N ASN A 243 1.60 -19.76 -14.13
CA ASN A 243 2.42 -20.82 -13.55
C ASN A 243 1.65 -22.16 -13.52
N PRO A 244 1.37 -22.78 -14.68
CA PRO A 244 0.57 -23.99 -14.75
C PRO A 244 1.12 -25.12 -13.86
N GLY A 245 0.27 -25.68 -12.99
CA GLY A 245 0.64 -26.75 -12.05
C GLY A 245 1.49 -26.28 -10.85
N GLN A 246 1.73 -24.97 -10.71
CA GLN A 246 2.56 -24.38 -9.65
C GLN A 246 1.84 -23.24 -8.93
N ALA A 247 0.51 -23.21 -8.94
CA ALA A 247 -0.26 -22.18 -8.26
C ALA A 247 0.00 -22.18 -6.74
N GLU A 248 0.10 -20.98 -6.18
CA GLU A 248 0.28 -20.71 -4.76
C GLU A 248 -0.91 -19.84 -4.33
N VAL A 249 -0.71 -18.64 -3.79
CA VAL A 249 -1.80 -17.75 -3.34
C VAL A 249 -2.36 -16.91 -4.48
N GLY A 250 -1.50 -16.32 -5.31
CA GLY A 250 -1.93 -15.44 -6.40
C GLY A 250 -1.66 -13.95 -6.17
N TRP A 251 -2.16 -13.13 -7.08
CA TRP A 251 -1.97 -11.67 -7.12
C TRP A 251 -3.29 -10.98 -6.72
N MET A 252 -3.30 -9.69 -6.37
CA MET A 252 -4.51 -8.96 -6.00
C MET A 252 -5.66 -9.19 -6.99
N HIS A 253 -5.40 -9.08 -8.30
CA HIS A 253 -6.40 -9.30 -9.34
C HIS A 253 -6.59 -10.77 -9.78
N TYR A 254 -5.74 -11.69 -9.33
CA TYR A 254 -5.73 -13.08 -9.78
C TYR A 254 -5.67 -14.05 -8.60
N ALA A 255 -6.78 -14.75 -8.36
CA ALA A 255 -6.80 -15.93 -7.50
C ALA A 255 -6.07 -17.12 -8.18
N PRO A 256 -5.80 -18.22 -7.47
CA PRO A 256 -5.03 -19.35 -8.01
C PRO A 256 -5.56 -19.91 -9.34
N ASN A 257 -6.88 -19.84 -9.58
CA ASN A 257 -7.52 -20.37 -10.78
C ASN A 257 -8.00 -19.31 -11.78
N SER A 258 -7.76 -18.01 -11.52
CA SER A 258 -8.23 -16.93 -12.38
C SER A 258 -7.64 -17.04 -13.78
N GLU A 259 -8.46 -16.81 -14.80
CA GLU A 259 -8.05 -16.84 -16.21
C GLU A 259 -7.88 -15.44 -16.82
N ARG A 260 -8.39 -14.43 -16.13
CA ARG A 260 -8.33 -13.01 -16.51
C ARG A 260 -8.44 -12.14 -15.26
N ASP A 261 -8.28 -10.85 -15.45
CA ASP A 261 -8.41 -9.82 -14.43
C ASP A 261 -9.73 -9.92 -13.68
N TYR A 262 -9.68 -9.85 -12.34
CA TYR A 262 -10.83 -9.90 -11.42
C TYR A 262 -11.64 -11.20 -11.44
N ASP A 263 -11.10 -12.30 -11.98
CA ASP A 263 -11.78 -13.58 -12.12
C ASP A 263 -11.73 -14.42 -10.83
N TRP A 264 -12.09 -13.83 -9.69
CA TRP A 264 -12.07 -14.51 -8.38
C TRP A 264 -13.25 -15.47 -8.17
N GLY A 265 -14.29 -15.37 -9.00
CA GLY A 265 -15.49 -16.23 -8.94
C GLY A 265 -15.38 -17.51 -9.79
N ASN A 266 -14.21 -17.80 -10.36
CA ASN A 266 -14.03 -18.94 -11.24
C ASN A 266 -14.16 -20.27 -10.47
N LYS A 267 -15.02 -21.18 -10.96
CA LYS A 267 -15.29 -22.48 -10.34
C LYS A 267 -14.35 -23.59 -10.83
N ARG A 268 -13.47 -23.31 -11.79
CA ARG A 268 -12.50 -24.27 -12.29
C ARG A 268 -11.55 -24.68 -11.17
N ARG A 269 -11.38 -25.99 -10.98
CA ARG A 269 -10.44 -26.51 -9.99
C ARG A 269 -9.02 -26.50 -10.52
N VAL A 270 -8.09 -26.11 -9.65
CA VAL A 270 -6.64 -26.14 -9.92
C VAL A 270 -5.91 -26.71 -8.72
N SER A 271 -4.71 -27.25 -8.97
CA SER A 271 -3.80 -27.64 -7.91
C SER A 271 -3.10 -26.41 -7.36
N SER A 272 -3.23 -26.12 -6.06
CA SER A 272 -2.58 -24.99 -5.40
C SER A 272 -2.01 -25.36 -4.03
N ARG A 273 -0.89 -24.72 -3.67
CA ARG A 273 -0.26 -24.82 -2.34
C ARG A 273 -0.61 -23.67 -1.40
N TRP A 274 -1.64 -22.86 -1.70
CA TRP A 274 -1.96 -21.67 -0.88
C TRP A 274 -2.11 -21.98 0.62
N ARG A 275 -2.61 -23.16 1.01
CA ARG A 275 -2.77 -23.55 2.42
C ARG A 275 -1.43 -23.66 3.16
N THR A 276 -0.34 -23.96 2.47
CA THR A 276 1.00 -24.06 3.08
C THR A 276 1.45 -22.73 3.67
N TRP A 277 1.01 -21.61 3.10
CA TRP A 277 1.31 -20.27 3.61
C TRP A 277 0.71 -19.99 4.99
N ARG A 278 -0.33 -20.73 5.42
CA ARG A 278 -0.82 -20.67 6.81
C ARG A 278 0.18 -21.23 7.83
N ASN A 279 1.11 -22.07 7.38
CA ASN A 279 2.13 -22.71 8.20
C ASN A 279 3.52 -22.07 8.03
N PHE A 280 3.58 -20.88 7.42
CA PHE A 280 4.83 -20.17 7.18
C PHE A 280 5.70 -20.13 8.46
N PRO A 281 7.02 -20.45 8.38
CA PRO A 281 7.83 -20.57 7.16
C PRO A 281 7.87 -21.98 6.57
N ASN A 282 7.19 -22.96 7.15
CA ASN A 282 7.15 -24.32 6.60
C ASN A 282 6.19 -24.37 5.40
N LEU A 283 6.76 -24.43 4.19
CA LEU A 283 6.04 -24.44 2.92
C LEU A 283 6.13 -25.81 2.20
N ASP A 284 6.43 -26.89 2.92
CA ASP A 284 6.63 -28.25 2.37
C ASP A 284 5.32 -29.04 2.17
N GLY A 285 4.17 -28.42 2.45
CA GLY A 285 2.88 -29.08 2.27
C GLY A 285 2.55 -29.39 0.81
N GLU A 286 1.76 -30.44 0.62
CA GLU A 286 1.30 -30.86 -0.70
C GLU A 286 0.28 -29.89 -1.30
N ALA A 287 0.21 -29.87 -2.63
CA ALA A 287 -0.80 -29.09 -3.33
C ALA A 287 -2.18 -29.76 -3.21
N GLU A 288 -3.23 -28.95 -3.08
CA GLU A 288 -4.62 -29.40 -2.99
C GLU A 288 -5.45 -28.87 -4.16
N GLN A 289 -6.55 -29.57 -4.48
CA GLN A 289 -7.53 -29.09 -5.44
C GLN A 289 -8.41 -28.02 -4.80
N VAL A 290 -8.38 -26.82 -5.37
CA VAL A 290 -9.04 -25.62 -4.82
C VAL A 290 -9.90 -24.94 -5.88
N ASP A 291 -10.89 -24.18 -5.46
CA ASP A 291 -11.74 -23.35 -6.32
C ASP A 291 -12.19 -22.08 -5.58
N CYS A 292 -13.04 -21.26 -6.22
CA CYS A 292 -13.47 -19.99 -5.65
C CYS A 292 -14.12 -20.07 -4.27
N ALA A 293 -14.57 -21.24 -3.82
CA ALA A 293 -15.11 -21.41 -2.48
C ALA A 293 -14.08 -21.11 -1.38
N ASP A 294 -12.78 -21.28 -1.66
CA ASP A 294 -11.70 -21.05 -0.69
C ASP A 294 -11.46 -19.57 -0.38
N TRP A 295 -11.84 -18.65 -1.27
CA TRP A 295 -11.54 -17.21 -1.18
C TRP A 295 -12.76 -16.31 -1.42
N GLY A 296 -13.96 -16.80 -1.12
CA GLY A 296 -15.15 -15.94 -1.06
C GLY A 296 -16.03 -15.89 -2.31
N ASN A 297 -15.87 -16.85 -3.23
CA ASN A 297 -16.76 -17.06 -4.39
C ASN A 297 -16.96 -15.82 -5.29
N GLY A 298 -15.92 -15.01 -5.47
CA GLY A 298 -15.96 -13.79 -6.28
C GLY A 298 -16.34 -12.52 -5.52
N ASP A 299 -16.58 -12.59 -4.21
CA ASP A 299 -16.68 -11.39 -3.39
C ASP A 299 -15.29 -10.75 -3.22
N ILE A 300 -15.14 -9.52 -3.69
CA ILE A 300 -13.90 -8.75 -3.67
C ILE A 300 -13.34 -8.58 -2.26
N ARG A 301 -14.18 -8.29 -1.26
CA ARG A 301 -13.73 -8.05 0.11
C ARG A 301 -13.26 -9.36 0.75
N LEU A 302 -14.01 -10.44 0.58
CA LEU A 302 -13.63 -11.75 1.10
C LEU A 302 -12.36 -12.29 0.43
N HIS A 303 -12.20 -12.09 -0.88
CA HIS A 303 -10.98 -12.46 -1.60
C HIS A 303 -9.77 -11.71 -1.05
N HIS A 304 -9.84 -10.38 -0.92
CA HIS A 304 -8.72 -9.60 -0.40
C HIS A 304 -8.39 -9.94 1.05
N LYS A 305 -9.40 -10.15 1.90
CA LYS A 305 -9.16 -10.61 3.29
C LYS A 305 -8.43 -11.96 3.31
N TRP A 306 -8.88 -12.93 2.52
CA TRP A 306 -8.22 -14.23 2.38
C TRP A 306 -6.76 -14.07 1.94
N TRP A 307 -6.49 -13.22 0.95
CA TRP A 307 -5.14 -12.97 0.46
C TRP A 307 -4.24 -12.34 1.54
N PHE A 308 -4.72 -11.32 2.25
CA PHE A 308 -3.98 -10.67 3.33
C PHE A 308 -3.74 -11.58 4.54
N GLU A 309 -4.69 -12.44 4.86
CA GLU A 309 -4.55 -13.46 5.91
C GLU A 309 -3.42 -14.46 5.63
N LEU A 310 -2.99 -14.60 4.38
CA LEU A 310 -1.90 -15.49 4.00
C LEU A 310 -0.53 -14.82 3.97
N LEU A 311 -0.46 -13.49 4.12
CA LEU A 311 0.82 -12.81 4.27
C LEU A 311 1.51 -13.27 5.56
N PRO A 312 2.81 -13.63 5.49
CA PRO A 312 3.65 -13.94 6.64
C PRO A 312 3.62 -12.84 7.71
N LYS A 313 3.44 -13.26 8.97
CA LYS A 313 3.22 -12.39 10.14
C LYS A 313 3.73 -13.01 11.45
N ILE A 314 4.92 -13.61 11.38
CA ILE A 314 5.59 -14.24 12.53
C ILE A 314 6.94 -13.57 12.81
N GLY A 315 7.49 -13.78 14.01
CA GLY A 315 8.87 -13.40 14.32
C GLY A 315 9.89 -14.26 13.58
N GLY A 316 11.13 -13.77 13.54
CA GLY A 316 12.25 -14.37 12.80
C GLY A 316 12.54 -13.68 11.47
N ALA A 317 13.66 -14.04 10.88
CA ALA A 317 14.14 -13.51 9.61
C ALA A 317 15.10 -14.50 8.98
N ALA A 318 15.18 -14.48 7.65
CA ALA A 318 16.20 -15.20 6.91
C ALA A 318 16.65 -14.40 5.70
N ASP A 319 17.92 -14.50 5.38
CA ASP A 319 18.54 -13.95 4.18
C ASP A 319 18.33 -12.44 4.04
N GLY A 320 18.30 -11.73 5.18
CA GLY A 320 18.11 -10.30 5.25
C GLY A 320 16.66 -9.81 5.16
N ILE A 321 15.67 -10.72 5.15
CA ILE A 321 14.23 -10.39 5.08
C ILE A 321 13.50 -10.97 6.31
N ALA A 322 12.74 -10.12 6.99
CA ALA A 322 11.90 -10.49 8.12
C ALA A 322 10.71 -11.33 7.67
N TYR A 323 10.34 -12.31 8.50
CA TYR A 323 9.19 -13.17 8.27
C TYR A 323 7.84 -12.48 8.52
N ASN A 324 7.84 -11.29 9.11
CA ASN A 324 6.66 -10.46 9.18
C ASN A 324 6.62 -9.46 8.01
N TRP A 325 5.95 -9.84 6.91
CA TRP A 325 5.88 -8.99 5.72
C TRP A 325 5.07 -7.71 5.94
N TRP A 326 4.12 -7.73 6.89
CA TRP A 326 3.38 -6.53 7.28
C TRP A 326 4.29 -5.42 7.77
N LYS A 327 5.46 -5.75 8.36
CA LYS A 327 6.49 -4.78 8.76
C LYS A 327 6.84 -3.81 7.63
N TYR A 328 7.12 -4.36 6.44
CA TYR A 328 7.48 -3.58 5.26
C TYR A 328 6.29 -2.84 4.68
N ILE A 329 5.15 -3.53 4.59
CA ILE A 329 3.96 -3.00 3.93
C ILE A 329 3.44 -1.76 4.67
N VAL A 330 3.36 -1.80 6.00
CA VAL A 330 2.82 -0.68 6.82
C VAL A 330 3.88 0.37 7.15
N ASP A 331 5.16 0.05 6.99
CA ASP A 331 6.27 0.96 7.23
C ASP A 331 7.35 0.81 6.16
N PRO A 332 7.27 1.60 5.06
CA PRO A 332 8.24 1.52 4.00
C PRO A 332 9.65 1.90 4.47
N ASN A 333 9.80 2.56 5.62
CA ASN A 333 11.12 2.91 6.17
C ASN A 333 11.93 1.69 6.60
N THR A 334 11.27 0.55 6.80
CA THR A 334 11.93 -0.73 7.08
C THR A 334 12.44 -1.44 5.82
N VAL A 335 12.05 -0.97 4.63
CA VAL A 335 12.54 -1.47 3.34
C VAL A 335 13.89 -0.86 3.05
N ARG A 336 14.89 -1.70 2.77
CA ARG A 336 16.26 -1.27 2.50
C ARG A 336 16.56 -1.19 1.02
#